data_AF-A0A9P6IWP9-F1
#
_entry.id   AF-A0A9P6IWP9-F1
#
_cell.length_a   1.000
_cell.length_b   1.000
_cell.length_c   1.000
_cell.angle_alpha   90.00
_cell.angle_beta   90.00
_cell.angle_gamma   90.00
#
_symmetry.space_group_name_H-M   'P 1'
#
loop_
_entity.id
_entity.type
_entity.pdbx_description
1 polymer ?
#
loop_
_entity_poly.entity_id
_entity_poly.type
_entity_poly.pdbx_seq_one_letter_code
_entity_poly.pdbx_strand_id
1 'polypeptide(L)'
;MLRQTLHRQATASLKNVLKHAPARTSTSAIAAVSHSLRVQAQAIREYTTPSASVEQQQPKYRAFHTSDKNSQAREVPGFPILEDPLVNNHSIPSFMVGTQNGFLPRQDPLDVLPKEYEDREPWDLAGLAQMPLTLKDGSPGLLARGEFGEACKALPQYDLSKIEDSELLSALYRDYTFVASAYLLEPCDILYRKTGDYGLGRSVLPKNIAVPLVQVAEKIGAKPFMEYALSYALYNYRRIDKSKGLVWGNLELIRPFSGDPSELGFIISHVTMVSNSGELVKNTMRTLEAADKQNREQFNDALSKVVSTYEKINMEMDTMWERSLPADYLKFRTFIMGTKNQPMFPNGVIYEGVSDEPMFHRGESGANDSMVPMGDNLLQLTESMPSNPLTAVLKDFRTYRPHNHAEFLEYVEAKARQAHVRQFAEQDSNSAAIFLAAVDQIRNFRNRHWSFTKEYIIKYTKHPVATGGSPIVTWLPNQLATVLRTMQEVGAKIDANQLLPENKSLVEVLTKRADAQARILDREVAQLRTEIKDQDKV
;
A
#
# COMPACT_ATOMS: atom_id res chain seq x y z
N MET A 1 19.41 -23.13 -22.81
CA MET A 1 20.13 -23.74 -21.67
C MET A 1 19.28 -23.84 -20.40
N LEU A 2 18.69 -22.76 -19.88
CA LEU A 2 17.89 -22.78 -18.63
C LEU A 2 16.75 -23.82 -18.61
N ARG A 3 16.06 -24.01 -19.74
CA ARG A 3 14.96 -24.98 -19.93
C ARG A 3 15.41 -26.44 -19.75
N GLN A 4 16.61 -26.80 -20.22
CA GLN A 4 17.16 -28.14 -20.06
C GLN A 4 17.68 -28.38 -18.63
N THR A 5 18.21 -27.34 -17.98
CA THR A 5 18.67 -27.41 -16.58
C THR A 5 17.49 -27.61 -15.62
N LEU A 6 16.41 -26.86 -15.78
CA LEU A 6 15.20 -26.99 -14.95
C LEU A 6 14.51 -28.34 -15.16
N HIS A 7 14.45 -28.85 -16.39
CA HIS A 7 13.86 -30.16 -16.66
C HIS A 7 14.69 -31.30 -16.04
N ARG A 8 16.03 -31.21 -16.09
CA ARG A 8 16.91 -32.18 -15.43
C ARG A 8 16.81 -32.14 -13.90
N GLN A 9 16.70 -30.96 -13.30
CA GLN A 9 16.50 -30.80 -11.85
C GLN A 9 15.15 -31.34 -11.38
N ALA A 10 14.06 -31.06 -12.11
CA ALA A 10 12.74 -31.61 -11.80
C ALA A 10 12.72 -33.14 -11.90
N THR A 11 13.35 -33.71 -12.92
CA THR A 11 13.41 -35.16 -13.12
C THR A 11 14.27 -35.86 -12.05
N ALA A 12 15.35 -35.21 -11.60
CA ALA A 12 16.20 -35.71 -10.51
C ALA A 12 15.47 -35.65 -9.15
N SER A 13 14.71 -34.58 -8.90
CA SER A 13 13.91 -34.43 -7.68
C SER A 13 12.77 -35.46 -7.62
N LEU A 14 12.11 -35.74 -8.75
CA LEU A 14 11.06 -36.77 -8.85
C LEU A 14 11.60 -38.18 -8.56
N LYS A 15 12.79 -38.50 -9.11
CA LYS A 15 13.46 -39.79 -8.86
C LYS A 15 13.86 -39.96 -7.40
N ASN A 16 14.33 -38.90 -6.73
CA ASN A 16 14.67 -38.97 -5.31
C ASN A 16 13.45 -39.17 -4.40
N VAL A 17 12.33 -38.50 -4.70
CA VAL A 17 11.07 -38.66 -3.94
C VAL A 17 10.53 -40.08 -4.07
N LEU A 18 10.55 -40.65 -5.28
CA LEU A 18 10.09 -42.04 -5.52
C LEU A 18 11.01 -43.09 -4.89
N LYS A 19 12.31 -42.81 -4.76
CA LYS A 19 13.29 -43.73 -4.19
C LYS A 19 13.24 -43.80 -2.67
N HIS A 20 12.62 -42.83 -2.00
CA HIS A 20 12.58 -42.72 -0.53
C HIS A 20 11.14 -42.79 0.02
N ALA A 21 10.15 -43.05 -0.84
CA ALA A 21 8.78 -43.28 -0.41
C ALA A 21 8.67 -44.64 0.30
N PRO A 22 8.19 -44.69 1.57
CA PRO A 22 8.06 -45.95 2.29
C PRO A 22 7.00 -46.85 1.62
N ALA A 23 7.25 -48.17 1.62
CA ALA A 23 6.50 -49.21 0.90
C ALA A 23 5.01 -49.38 1.31
N ARG A 24 4.51 -48.56 2.25
CA ARG A 24 3.09 -48.43 2.59
C ARG A 24 2.72 -46.96 2.71
N THR A 25 2.69 -46.27 1.58
CA THR A 25 2.10 -44.93 1.49
C THR A 25 0.63 -45.08 1.14
N SER A 26 -0.27 -44.50 1.96
CA SER A 26 -1.70 -44.54 1.72
C SER A 26 -2.06 -43.83 0.41
N THR A 27 -3.15 -44.24 -0.22
CA THR A 27 -3.67 -43.66 -1.48
C THR A 27 -3.88 -42.14 -1.38
N SER A 28 -4.16 -41.62 -0.18
CA SER A 28 -4.28 -40.18 0.12
C SER A 28 -2.95 -39.42 0.07
N ALA A 29 -1.83 -40.01 0.51
CA ALA A 29 -0.51 -39.38 0.46
C ALA A 29 0.00 -39.31 -0.99
N ILE A 30 -0.27 -40.33 -1.79
CA ILE A 30 0.05 -40.35 -3.22
C ILE A 30 -0.80 -39.32 -3.99
N ALA A 31 -2.07 -39.15 -3.62
CA ALA A 31 -2.93 -38.11 -4.20
C ALA A 31 -2.46 -36.69 -3.86
N ALA A 32 -2.00 -36.43 -2.63
CA ALA A 32 -1.47 -35.14 -2.21
C ALA A 32 -0.15 -34.79 -2.93
N VAL A 33 0.76 -35.75 -3.09
CA VAL A 33 2.00 -35.56 -3.86
C VAL A 33 1.71 -35.35 -5.35
N SER A 34 0.75 -36.11 -5.91
CA SER A 34 0.31 -35.95 -7.31
C SER A 34 -0.35 -34.59 -7.57
N HIS A 35 -1.16 -34.09 -6.61
CA HIS A 35 -1.75 -32.76 -6.67
C HIS A 35 -0.68 -31.66 -6.60
N SER A 36 0.27 -31.77 -5.66
CA SER A 36 1.39 -30.82 -5.53
C SER A 36 2.25 -30.76 -6.80
N LEU A 37 2.52 -31.92 -7.44
CA LEU A 37 3.25 -32.00 -8.70
C LEU A 37 2.47 -31.41 -9.88
N ARG A 38 1.14 -31.56 -9.92
CA ARG A 38 0.29 -30.92 -10.95
C ARG A 38 0.28 -29.40 -10.81
N VAL A 39 0.19 -28.89 -9.58
CA VAL A 39 0.27 -27.45 -9.30
C VAL A 39 1.63 -26.89 -9.71
N GLN A 40 2.73 -27.59 -9.42
CA GLN A 40 4.07 -27.19 -9.87
C GLN A 40 4.21 -27.23 -11.40
N ALA A 41 3.66 -28.25 -12.06
CA ALA A 41 3.69 -28.34 -13.52
C ALA A 41 2.83 -27.25 -14.21
N GLN A 42 1.72 -26.84 -13.58
CA GLN A 42 0.86 -25.77 -14.07
C GLN A 42 1.53 -24.40 -13.91
N ALA A 43 2.14 -24.12 -12.76
CA ALA A 43 2.92 -22.89 -12.54
C ALA A 43 4.09 -22.77 -13.54
N ILE A 44 4.75 -23.90 -13.89
CA ILE A 44 5.81 -23.91 -14.92
C ILE A 44 5.25 -23.65 -16.31
N ARG A 45 4.03 -24.14 -16.65
CA ARG A 45 3.37 -23.83 -17.93
C ARG A 45 2.99 -22.35 -18.03
N GLU A 46 2.44 -21.77 -16.97
CA GLU A 46 2.06 -20.36 -16.91
C GLU A 46 3.29 -19.45 -17.07
N TYR A 47 4.45 -19.83 -16.53
CA TYR A 47 5.71 -19.08 -16.69
C TYR A 47 6.44 -19.30 -18.03
N THR A 48 6.11 -20.34 -18.79
CA THR A 48 6.84 -20.70 -20.03
C THR A 48 6.05 -20.47 -21.31
N THR A 49 4.83 -19.93 -21.21
CA THR A 49 4.02 -19.55 -22.37
C THR A 49 4.28 -18.07 -22.68
N PRO A 50 4.92 -17.71 -23.80
CA PRO A 50 4.93 -16.33 -24.25
C PRO A 50 3.46 -15.95 -24.53
N SER A 51 2.95 -14.90 -23.89
CA SER A 51 1.59 -14.44 -24.20
C SER A 51 1.54 -14.10 -25.69
N ALA A 52 0.72 -14.83 -26.45
CA ALA A 52 0.40 -14.42 -27.80
C ALA A 52 -0.14 -12.98 -27.73
N SER A 53 0.49 -12.09 -28.47
CA SER A 53 0.03 -10.72 -28.68
C SER A 53 -1.36 -10.77 -29.31
N VAL A 54 -2.38 -10.64 -28.49
CA VAL A 54 -3.71 -10.22 -28.92
C VAL A 54 -3.85 -8.80 -28.40
N GLU A 55 -3.98 -7.83 -29.29
CA GLU A 55 -4.46 -6.49 -28.99
C GLU A 55 -5.86 -6.61 -28.38
N GLN A 56 -5.93 -6.79 -27.06
CA GLN A 56 -7.14 -6.64 -26.27
C GLN A 56 -6.98 -5.38 -25.45
N GLN A 57 -7.98 -4.51 -25.54
CA GLN A 57 -8.12 -3.32 -24.72
C GLN A 57 -8.17 -3.74 -23.25
N GLN A 58 -7.02 -3.84 -22.60
CA GLN A 58 -6.97 -3.64 -21.17
C GLN A 58 -7.58 -2.26 -20.91
N PRO A 59 -8.48 -2.10 -19.91
CA PRO A 59 -8.90 -0.77 -19.48
C PRO A 59 -7.68 0.12 -19.34
N LYS A 60 -7.75 1.33 -19.91
CA LYS A 60 -6.62 2.27 -20.09
C LYS A 60 -6.12 2.83 -18.74
N TYR A 61 -5.71 1.96 -17.83
CA TYR A 61 -4.88 2.35 -16.70
C TYR A 61 -3.50 2.64 -17.27
N ARG A 62 -3.14 3.93 -17.34
CA ARG A 62 -1.88 4.39 -17.92
C ARG A 62 -0.74 3.54 -17.35
N ALA A 63 0.00 2.86 -18.24
CA ALA A 63 1.17 2.10 -17.84
C ALA A 63 2.14 3.08 -17.17
N PHE A 64 2.55 2.77 -15.93
CA PHE A 64 3.62 3.53 -15.27
C PHE A 64 4.86 3.44 -16.16
N HIS A 65 5.27 4.57 -16.74
CA HIS A 65 6.55 4.64 -17.40
C HIS A 65 7.62 4.52 -16.33
N THR A 66 8.12 3.30 -16.14
CA THR A 66 9.42 3.13 -15.49
C THR A 66 10.40 3.93 -16.32
N SER A 67 10.95 4.98 -15.73
CA SER A 67 11.97 5.85 -16.30
C SER A 67 12.90 5.09 -17.25
N ASP A 68 12.98 5.62 -18.47
CA ASP A 68 13.69 5.04 -19.59
C ASP A 68 15.11 4.58 -19.21
N LYS A 69 15.45 3.37 -19.63
CA LYS A 69 16.79 2.78 -19.51
C LYS A 69 17.86 3.46 -20.36
N ASN A 70 17.57 4.56 -21.06
CA ASN A 70 18.55 5.24 -21.91
C ASN A 70 18.35 6.76 -21.96
N SER A 71 19.35 7.46 -21.43
CA SER A 71 20.00 8.64 -22.01
C SER A 71 19.22 9.96 -22.18
N GLN A 72 19.89 11.01 -21.72
CA GLN A 72 19.76 12.44 -22.01
C GLN A 72 18.73 13.20 -21.16
N ALA A 73 19.25 14.19 -20.42
CA ALA A 73 18.50 15.14 -19.61
C ALA A 73 17.51 15.91 -20.51
N ARG A 74 16.26 15.43 -20.56
CA ARG A 74 15.13 16.27 -20.95
C ARG A 74 14.85 17.23 -19.80
N GLU A 75 14.58 18.49 -20.12
CA GLU A 75 13.94 19.40 -19.17
C GLU A 75 12.68 18.72 -18.63
N VAL A 76 12.64 18.50 -17.31
CA VAL A 76 11.43 18.03 -16.64
C VAL A 76 10.52 19.26 -16.49
N PRO A 77 9.35 19.33 -17.18
CA PRO A 77 8.39 20.41 -16.99
C PRO A 77 8.00 20.54 -15.52
N GLY A 78 7.66 21.74 -15.05
CA GLY A 78 7.17 21.92 -13.69
C GLY A 78 5.92 21.08 -13.40
N PHE A 79 5.73 20.68 -12.14
CA PHE A 79 4.50 20.05 -11.67
C PHE A 79 3.62 21.08 -10.96
N PRO A 80 2.32 21.20 -11.30
CA PRO A 80 1.43 22.16 -10.65
C PRO A 80 1.08 21.70 -9.23
N ILE A 81 1.65 22.36 -8.22
CA ILE A 81 1.30 22.18 -6.81
C ILE A 81 0.17 23.14 -6.46
N LEU A 82 -0.91 22.64 -5.85
CA LEU A 82 -2.01 23.49 -5.41
C LEU A 82 -1.61 24.32 -4.17
N GLU A 83 -1.82 25.63 -4.25
CA GLU A 83 -1.74 26.54 -3.10
C GLU A 83 -3.11 26.72 -2.42
N ASP A 84 -4.18 26.68 -3.22
CA ASP A 84 -5.59 26.62 -2.79
C ASP A 84 -6.13 25.22 -3.13
N PRO A 85 -6.76 24.49 -2.19
CA PRO A 85 -7.39 23.21 -2.47
C PRO A 85 -8.56 23.28 -3.47
N LEU A 86 -9.09 24.47 -3.80
CA LEU A 86 -10.19 24.65 -4.77
C LEU A 86 -11.44 23.82 -4.40
N VAL A 87 -11.80 23.77 -3.11
CA VAL A 87 -12.81 22.85 -2.56
C VAL A 87 -14.17 22.87 -3.27
N ASN A 88 -14.56 24.01 -3.86
CA ASN A 88 -15.83 24.17 -4.59
C ASN A 88 -15.73 23.81 -6.08
N ASN A 89 -14.58 23.35 -6.58
CA ASN A 89 -14.42 22.89 -7.95
C ASN A 89 -14.56 21.36 -8.02
N HIS A 90 -15.75 20.90 -8.41
CA HIS A 90 -16.10 19.47 -8.48
C HIS A 90 -15.71 18.81 -9.81
N SER A 91 -15.07 19.56 -10.72
CA SER A 91 -14.63 19.06 -12.04
C SER A 91 -13.20 18.50 -12.04
N ILE A 92 -12.46 18.67 -10.95
CA ILE A 92 -11.07 18.19 -10.83
C ILE A 92 -10.98 17.10 -9.75
N PRO A 93 -10.06 16.12 -9.87
CA PRO A 93 -9.97 15.00 -8.94
C PRO A 93 -9.90 15.41 -7.47
N SER A 94 -10.51 14.62 -6.58
CA SER A 94 -10.50 14.86 -5.13
C SER A 94 -9.09 14.81 -4.53
N PHE A 95 -8.18 14.02 -5.12
CA PHE A 95 -6.80 13.88 -4.67
C PHE A 95 -5.84 14.61 -5.61
N MET A 96 -5.39 15.78 -5.16
CA MET A 96 -4.41 16.62 -5.85
C MET A 96 -3.35 17.08 -4.84
N VAL A 97 -2.08 17.00 -5.23
CA VAL A 97 -0.96 17.41 -4.40
C VAL A 97 -0.98 18.92 -4.19
N GLY A 98 -0.98 19.34 -2.92
CA GLY A 98 -0.97 20.75 -2.54
C GLY A 98 -0.13 21.05 -1.32
N THR A 99 0.15 22.33 -1.07
CA THR A 99 0.90 22.77 0.12
C THR A 99 0.05 22.83 1.38
N GLN A 100 -1.29 22.89 1.25
CA GLN A 100 -2.22 22.87 2.38
C GLN A 100 -2.64 21.45 2.78
N ASN A 101 -3.15 20.67 1.82
CA ASN A 101 -3.67 19.33 2.03
C ASN A 101 -2.60 18.23 1.84
N GLY A 102 -1.47 18.53 1.19
CA GLY A 102 -0.46 17.52 0.89
C GLY A 102 -1.02 16.42 0.01
N PHE A 103 -1.12 15.20 0.56
CA PHE A 103 -1.72 14.03 -0.08
C PHE A 103 -3.12 13.67 0.45
N LEU A 104 -3.73 14.51 1.30
CA LEU A 104 -5.14 14.37 1.66
C LEU A 104 -6.05 14.84 0.53
N PRO A 105 -7.33 14.41 0.50
CA PRO A 105 -8.28 14.97 -0.43
C PRO A 105 -8.39 16.50 -0.27
N ARG A 106 -8.73 17.19 -1.36
CA ARG A 106 -8.86 18.65 -1.41
C ARG A 106 -9.97 19.14 -0.47
N GLN A 107 -11.09 18.43 -0.42
CA GLN A 107 -12.20 18.62 0.49
C GLN A 107 -12.34 17.44 1.46
N ASP A 108 -13.03 17.65 2.58
CA ASP A 108 -13.41 16.54 3.47
C ASP A 108 -14.25 15.51 2.67
N PRO A 109 -14.11 14.20 2.93
CA PRO A 109 -14.87 13.19 2.20
C PRO A 109 -16.38 13.37 2.35
N LEU A 110 -17.12 13.19 1.25
CA LEU A 110 -18.57 13.15 1.27
C LEU A 110 -19.05 11.93 2.09
N ASP A 111 -19.71 12.21 3.21
CA ASP A 111 -20.12 11.22 4.20
C ASP A 111 -21.59 10.78 4.07
N VAL A 112 -22.44 11.63 3.49
CA VAL A 112 -23.84 11.37 3.16
C VAL A 112 -24.00 11.36 1.65
N LEU A 113 -24.56 10.29 1.09
CA LEU A 113 -24.75 10.19 -0.36
C LEU A 113 -26.02 10.95 -0.77
N PRO A 114 -26.16 11.34 -2.05
CA PRO A 114 -27.43 11.82 -2.57
C PRO A 114 -28.56 10.83 -2.34
N LYS A 115 -29.78 11.34 -2.10
CA LYS A 115 -30.97 10.56 -1.74
C LYS A 115 -31.28 9.39 -2.69
N GLU A 116 -30.93 9.51 -3.96
CA GLU A 116 -31.11 8.41 -4.93
C GLU A 116 -30.36 7.11 -4.59
N TYR A 117 -29.37 7.17 -3.68
CA TYR A 117 -28.59 6.03 -3.18
C TYR A 117 -29.00 5.56 -1.77
N GLU A 118 -29.98 6.21 -1.12
CA GLU A 118 -30.29 6.03 0.31
C GLU A 118 -31.70 5.48 0.64
N ASP A 119 -32.62 5.36 -0.32
CA ASP A 119 -34.03 5.03 -0.05
C ASP A 119 -34.61 3.87 -0.91
N ARG A 120 -33.86 2.78 -1.13
CA ARG A 120 -34.38 1.59 -1.85
C ARG A 120 -34.42 0.33 -0.99
N GLU A 121 -35.63 0.00 -0.56
CA GLU A 121 -35.97 -1.30 0.02
C GLU A 121 -35.70 -2.44 -1.00
N PRO A 122 -35.13 -3.59 -0.60
CA PRO A 122 -34.80 -4.00 0.78
C PRO A 122 -33.34 -3.74 1.21
N TRP A 123 -32.44 -3.24 0.35
CA TRP A 123 -31.06 -2.84 0.70
C TRP A 123 -30.40 -1.99 -0.40
N ASP A 124 -29.66 -0.95 -0.02
CA ASP A 124 -28.90 -0.06 -0.91
C ASP A 124 -27.53 0.35 -0.33
N LEU A 125 -26.90 1.39 -0.87
CA LEU A 125 -25.58 1.84 -0.39
C LEU A 125 -25.64 2.46 1.02
N ALA A 126 -26.74 3.09 1.43
CA ALA A 126 -26.93 3.53 2.81
C ALA A 126 -27.02 2.33 3.77
N GLY A 127 -27.48 1.18 3.27
CA GLY A 127 -27.46 -0.11 3.95
C GLY A 127 -26.07 -0.57 4.42
N LEU A 128 -24.97 0.03 3.94
CA LEU A 128 -23.61 -0.18 4.48
C LEU A 128 -23.49 0.16 5.97
N ALA A 129 -24.37 0.98 6.54
CA ALA A 129 -24.42 1.22 7.98
C ALA A 129 -24.70 -0.06 8.79
N GLN A 130 -25.30 -1.08 8.17
CA GLN A 130 -25.60 -2.39 8.77
C GLN A 130 -24.54 -3.45 8.48
N MET A 131 -23.55 -3.16 7.63
CA MET A 131 -22.49 -4.09 7.24
C MET A 131 -21.58 -4.56 8.37
N PRO A 132 -21.09 -3.70 9.30
CA PRO A 132 -19.97 -4.04 10.17
C PRO A 132 -20.17 -5.28 11.04
N LEU A 133 -19.08 -5.86 11.55
CA LEU A 133 -19.19 -6.94 12.56
C LEU A 133 -19.95 -6.46 13.80
N THR A 134 -19.64 -5.25 14.29
CA THR A 134 -20.27 -4.62 15.45
C THR A 134 -20.88 -3.28 15.04
N LEU A 135 -22.18 -3.11 15.28
CA LEU A 135 -22.89 -1.86 15.02
C LEU A 135 -22.65 -0.85 16.15
N LYS A 136 -23.04 0.41 15.92
CA LYS A 136 -22.86 1.50 16.91
C LYS A 136 -23.56 1.25 18.25
N ASP A 137 -24.65 0.49 18.25
CA ASP A 137 -25.39 0.08 19.45
C ASP A 137 -24.81 -1.18 20.13
N GLY A 138 -23.71 -1.72 19.59
CA GLY A 138 -23.05 -2.94 20.06
C GLY A 138 -23.68 -4.23 19.55
N SER A 139 -24.78 -4.17 18.79
CA SER A 139 -25.40 -5.36 18.22
C SER A 139 -24.58 -5.91 17.04
N PRO A 140 -24.67 -7.22 16.73
CA PRO A 140 -24.01 -7.79 15.56
C PRO A 140 -24.58 -7.19 14.27
N GLY A 141 -23.74 -6.84 13.29
CA GLY A 141 -24.20 -6.46 11.95
C GLY A 141 -24.21 -7.63 10.95
N LEU A 142 -24.37 -7.31 9.66
CA LEU A 142 -24.54 -8.30 8.59
C LEU A 142 -23.32 -9.23 8.44
N LEU A 143 -22.09 -8.68 8.51
CA LEU A 143 -20.87 -9.48 8.43
C LEU A 143 -20.72 -10.44 9.61
N ALA A 144 -21.14 -10.04 10.81
CA ALA A 144 -21.06 -10.92 11.98
C ALA A 144 -22.00 -12.14 11.83
N ARG A 145 -23.18 -11.92 11.24
CA ARG A 145 -24.17 -12.97 10.97
C ARG A 145 -23.91 -13.77 9.69
N GLY A 146 -23.07 -13.26 8.78
CA GLY A 146 -22.81 -13.86 7.47
C GLY A 146 -23.96 -13.67 6.48
N GLU A 147 -24.66 -12.55 6.59
CA GLU A 147 -25.86 -12.22 5.81
C GLU A 147 -25.58 -11.12 4.76
N PHE A 148 -24.37 -10.55 4.72
CA PHE A 148 -24.04 -9.43 3.85
C PHE A 148 -24.09 -9.83 2.37
N GLY A 149 -23.59 -11.02 2.03
CA GLY A 149 -23.65 -11.54 0.66
C GLY A 149 -25.07 -11.71 0.12
N GLU A 150 -26.04 -12.06 0.98
CA GLU A 150 -27.45 -12.16 0.61
C GLU A 150 -28.08 -10.77 0.47
N ALA A 151 -27.82 -9.85 1.40
CA ALA A 151 -28.28 -8.47 1.33
C ALA A 151 -27.83 -7.77 0.02
N CYS A 152 -26.60 -8.03 -0.42
CA CYS A 152 -26.04 -7.49 -1.68
C CYS A 152 -26.85 -7.86 -2.94
N LYS A 153 -27.67 -8.91 -2.92
CA LYS A 153 -28.53 -9.26 -4.07
C LYS A 153 -29.62 -8.22 -4.33
N ALA A 154 -30.00 -7.47 -3.30
CA ALA A 154 -30.97 -6.40 -3.39
C ALA A 154 -30.38 -5.06 -3.86
N LEU A 155 -29.06 -4.91 -3.81
CA LEU A 155 -28.40 -3.67 -4.24
C LEU A 155 -28.76 -3.37 -5.70
N PRO A 156 -29.35 -2.20 -6.01
CA PRO A 156 -29.63 -1.84 -7.38
C PRO A 156 -28.34 -1.68 -8.20
N GLN A 157 -28.37 -2.07 -9.47
CA GLN A 157 -27.30 -1.71 -10.41
C GLN A 157 -27.49 -0.24 -10.81
N TYR A 158 -26.81 0.68 -10.12
CA TYR A 158 -26.83 2.10 -10.46
C TYR A 158 -26.06 2.39 -11.76
N ASP A 159 -26.60 3.26 -12.61
CA ASP A 159 -25.90 3.76 -13.80
C ASP A 159 -25.13 5.02 -13.43
N LEU A 160 -23.79 4.92 -13.38
CA LEU A 160 -22.91 6.02 -12.97
C LEU A 160 -22.34 6.78 -14.17
N SER A 161 -22.75 6.44 -15.40
CA SER A 161 -22.15 6.95 -16.64
C SER A 161 -22.21 8.47 -16.79
N LYS A 162 -23.26 9.11 -16.26
CA LYS A 162 -23.50 10.56 -16.37
C LYS A 162 -22.95 11.38 -15.19
N ILE A 163 -22.35 10.73 -14.19
CA ILE A 163 -21.79 11.42 -13.03
C ILE A 163 -20.40 11.93 -13.40
N GLU A 164 -20.20 13.23 -13.27
CA GLU A 164 -18.91 13.90 -13.49
C GLU A 164 -18.40 14.61 -12.24
N ASP A 165 -19.20 14.67 -11.18
CA ASP A 165 -18.82 15.26 -9.90
C ASP A 165 -17.74 14.39 -9.22
N SER A 166 -16.54 14.93 -9.09
CA SER A 166 -15.38 14.20 -8.55
C SER A 166 -15.58 13.75 -7.09
N GLU A 167 -16.29 14.54 -6.30
CA GLU A 167 -16.53 14.28 -4.88
C GLU A 167 -17.48 13.10 -4.71
N LEU A 168 -18.59 13.12 -5.47
CA LEU A 168 -19.55 12.03 -5.52
C LEU A 168 -18.93 10.76 -6.10
N LEU A 169 -18.15 10.87 -7.18
CA LEU A 169 -17.43 9.71 -7.76
C LEU A 169 -16.49 9.08 -6.73
N SER A 170 -15.77 9.88 -5.94
CA SER A 170 -14.87 9.36 -4.90
C SER A 170 -15.65 8.68 -3.76
N ALA A 171 -16.80 9.21 -3.37
CA ALA A 171 -17.66 8.60 -2.34
C ALA A 171 -18.30 7.29 -2.81
N LEU A 172 -18.79 7.26 -4.05
CA LEU A 172 -19.32 6.04 -4.67
C LEU A 172 -18.24 4.99 -4.83
N TYR A 173 -17.02 5.38 -5.25
CA TYR A 173 -15.89 4.46 -5.32
C TYR A 173 -15.59 3.84 -3.95
N ARG A 174 -15.46 4.66 -2.89
CA ARG A 174 -15.28 4.16 -1.52
C ARG A 174 -16.37 3.15 -1.17
N ASP A 175 -17.64 3.51 -1.32
CA ASP A 175 -18.74 2.66 -0.87
C ASP A 175 -18.81 1.35 -1.68
N TYR A 176 -18.64 1.40 -3.01
CA TYR A 176 -18.62 0.20 -3.85
C TYR A 176 -17.41 -0.72 -3.58
N THR A 177 -16.23 -0.18 -3.24
CA THR A 177 -15.09 -1.03 -2.88
C THR A 177 -15.28 -1.68 -1.51
N PHE A 178 -15.94 -1.02 -0.55
CA PHE A 178 -16.36 -1.65 0.71
C PHE A 178 -17.33 -2.81 0.44
N VAL A 179 -18.35 -2.59 -0.41
CA VAL A 179 -19.30 -3.65 -0.82
C VAL A 179 -18.57 -4.81 -1.49
N ALA A 180 -17.74 -4.55 -2.50
CA ALA A 180 -17.04 -5.59 -3.24
C ALA A 180 -16.10 -6.40 -2.35
N SER A 181 -15.33 -5.73 -1.48
CA SER A 181 -14.39 -6.41 -0.59
C SER A 181 -15.12 -7.26 0.45
N ALA A 182 -16.12 -6.70 1.13
CA ALA A 182 -16.96 -7.44 2.08
C ALA A 182 -17.67 -8.64 1.43
N TYR A 183 -18.25 -8.44 0.24
CA TYR A 183 -18.92 -9.51 -0.50
C TYR A 183 -17.95 -10.64 -0.86
N LEU A 184 -16.77 -10.33 -1.41
CA LEU A 184 -15.85 -11.38 -1.86
C LEU A 184 -15.22 -12.15 -0.68
N LEU A 185 -15.00 -11.48 0.46
CA LEU A 185 -14.22 -11.99 1.59
C LEU A 185 -15.06 -12.44 2.80
N GLU A 186 -16.36 -12.20 2.84
CA GLU A 186 -17.23 -12.67 3.94
C GLU A 186 -17.11 -14.18 4.23
N PRO A 187 -17.08 -15.10 3.24
CA PRO A 187 -16.87 -16.52 3.54
C PRO A 187 -15.52 -16.78 4.20
N CYS A 188 -14.49 -16.02 3.79
CA CYS A 188 -13.16 -16.11 4.37
C CYS A 188 -13.16 -15.66 5.82
N ASP A 189 -13.83 -14.56 6.14
CA ASP A 189 -13.93 -14.05 7.51
C ASP A 189 -14.69 -15.03 8.42
N ILE A 190 -15.82 -15.54 7.96
CA ILE A 190 -16.62 -16.52 8.71
C ILE A 190 -15.79 -17.76 9.05
N LEU A 191 -15.02 -18.27 8.07
CA LEU A 191 -14.17 -19.43 8.30
C LEU A 191 -12.99 -19.10 9.20
N TYR A 192 -12.37 -17.93 9.01
CA TYR A 192 -11.23 -17.50 9.79
C TYR A 192 -11.58 -17.34 11.28
N ARG A 193 -12.72 -16.70 11.59
CA ARG A 193 -13.20 -16.59 12.98
C ARG A 193 -13.49 -17.95 13.63
N LYS A 194 -13.85 -18.97 12.85
CA LYS A 194 -14.14 -20.32 13.33
C LYS A 194 -12.90 -21.20 13.48
N THR A 195 -11.90 -21.03 12.61
CA THR A 195 -10.83 -22.03 12.43
C THR A 195 -9.41 -21.46 12.36
N GLY A 196 -9.27 -20.15 12.13
CA GLY A 196 -7.99 -19.50 11.82
C GLY A 196 -7.54 -19.67 10.36
N ASP A 197 -8.33 -20.32 9.51
CA ASP A 197 -8.08 -20.48 8.07
C ASP A 197 -9.04 -19.59 7.27
N TYR A 198 -8.53 -18.96 6.21
CA TYR A 198 -9.33 -18.11 5.32
C TYR A 198 -10.13 -18.91 4.28
N GLY A 199 -9.74 -20.14 3.93
CA GLY A 199 -10.43 -20.91 2.88
C GLY A 199 -10.51 -20.16 1.54
N LEU A 200 -11.66 -20.27 0.87
CA LEU A 200 -11.90 -19.64 -0.45
C LEU A 200 -12.90 -18.50 -0.34
N GLY A 201 -12.61 -17.41 -1.05
CA GLY A 201 -13.55 -16.31 -1.26
C GLY A 201 -14.53 -16.60 -2.38
N ARG A 202 -15.51 -15.70 -2.58
CA ARG A 202 -16.43 -15.80 -3.71
C ARG A 202 -15.68 -15.50 -5.01
N SER A 203 -15.76 -16.38 -6.01
CA SER A 203 -15.01 -16.22 -7.27
C SER A 203 -15.71 -15.34 -8.31
N VAL A 204 -16.89 -14.79 -7.98
CA VAL A 204 -17.69 -13.93 -8.88
C VAL A 204 -18.13 -12.71 -8.10
N LEU A 205 -17.93 -11.53 -8.66
CA LEU A 205 -18.54 -10.29 -8.21
C LEU A 205 -19.80 -10.03 -9.07
N PRO A 206 -21.01 -10.02 -8.47
CA PRO A 206 -22.27 -9.85 -9.20
C PRO A 206 -22.35 -8.54 -9.98
N LYS A 207 -23.07 -8.53 -11.10
CA LYS A 207 -23.13 -7.39 -12.02
C LYS A 207 -23.63 -6.09 -11.41
N ASN A 208 -24.51 -6.16 -10.42
CA ASN A 208 -25.03 -5.01 -9.70
C ASN A 208 -23.98 -4.30 -8.84
N ILE A 209 -22.87 -4.98 -8.53
CA ILE A 209 -21.69 -4.42 -7.86
C ILE A 209 -20.56 -4.17 -8.87
N ALA A 210 -20.27 -5.14 -9.73
CA ALA A 210 -19.13 -5.12 -10.63
C ALA A 210 -19.23 -4.00 -11.68
N VAL A 211 -20.39 -3.84 -12.33
CA VAL A 211 -20.55 -2.85 -13.41
C VAL A 211 -20.40 -1.42 -12.88
N PRO A 212 -21.11 -0.99 -11.82
CA PRO A 212 -20.95 0.37 -11.30
C PRO A 212 -19.55 0.63 -10.72
N LEU A 213 -18.95 -0.36 -10.03
CA LEU A 213 -17.60 -0.24 -9.48
C LEU A 213 -16.55 0.00 -10.59
N VAL A 214 -16.65 -0.73 -11.71
CA VAL A 214 -15.73 -0.53 -12.83
C VAL A 214 -15.96 0.83 -13.50
N GLN A 215 -17.21 1.24 -13.69
CA GLN A 215 -17.53 2.56 -14.23
C GLN A 215 -16.93 3.71 -13.41
N VAL A 216 -17.11 3.69 -12.08
CA VAL A 216 -16.57 4.75 -11.21
C VAL A 216 -15.05 4.69 -11.13
N ALA A 217 -14.47 3.49 -11.07
CA ALA A 217 -13.02 3.31 -11.04
C ALA A 217 -12.35 3.85 -12.32
N GLU A 218 -12.92 3.59 -13.50
CA GLU A 218 -12.44 4.14 -14.77
C GLU A 218 -12.50 5.67 -14.80
N LYS A 219 -13.61 6.27 -14.35
CA LYS A 219 -13.80 7.73 -14.32
C LYS A 219 -12.76 8.46 -13.46
N ILE A 220 -12.36 7.86 -12.33
CA ILE A 220 -11.38 8.46 -11.41
C ILE A 220 -9.94 7.96 -11.62
N GLY A 221 -9.73 7.06 -12.59
CA GLY A 221 -8.41 6.49 -12.89
C GLY A 221 -7.89 5.53 -11.81
N ALA A 222 -8.78 4.87 -11.08
CA ALA A 222 -8.46 3.87 -10.05
C ALA A 222 -8.71 2.44 -10.55
N LYS A 223 -8.18 1.44 -9.85
CA LYS A 223 -8.52 0.03 -10.11
C LYS A 223 -9.82 -0.33 -9.41
N PRO A 224 -10.66 -1.24 -9.94
CA PRO A 224 -11.99 -1.52 -9.39
C PRO A 224 -11.93 -2.45 -8.17
N PHE A 225 -11.16 -2.07 -7.15
CA PHE A 225 -11.05 -2.80 -5.88
C PHE A 225 -10.54 -1.87 -4.77
N MET A 226 -10.81 -2.22 -3.52
CA MET A 226 -10.39 -1.44 -2.36
C MET A 226 -8.88 -1.15 -2.35
N GLU A 227 -8.54 0.12 -2.14
CA GLU A 227 -7.17 0.60 -1.98
C GLU A 227 -7.07 1.65 -0.86
N TYR A 228 -5.89 2.23 -0.68
CA TYR A 228 -5.54 3.08 0.45
C TYR A 228 -6.15 4.49 0.43
N ALA A 229 -5.98 5.26 -0.65
CA ALA A 229 -6.24 6.69 -0.67
C ALA A 229 -7.72 7.05 -0.89
N LEU A 230 -8.28 6.66 -2.03
CA LEU A 230 -9.66 6.92 -2.44
C LEU A 230 -10.69 6.05 -1.71
N SER A 231 -10.25 4.99 -1.04
CA SER A 231 -11.13 4.06 -0.32
C SER A 231 -10.80 3.96 1.17
N TYR A 232 -10.01 2.97 1.60
CA TYR A 232 -10.03 2.49 2.98
C TYR A 232 -9.49 3.48 4.03
N ALA A 233 -8.50 4.32 3.67
CA ALA A 233 -7.84 5.22 4.59
C ALA A 233 -8.21 6.70 4.36
N LEU A 234 -7.72 7.32 3.29
CA LEU A 234 -7.73 8.80 3.20
C LEU A 234 -9.06 9.42 2.76
N TYR A 235 -10.01 8.62 2.26
CA TYR A 235 -11.35 9.07 1.93
C TYR A 235 -12.45 8.44 2.82
N ASN A 236 -12.05 7.77 3.90
CA ASN A 236 -12.94 7.07 4.82
C ASN A 236 -12.93 7.70 6.23
N TYR A 237 -13.02 9.03 6.29
CA TYR A 237 -13.18 9.75 7.54
C TYR A 237 -14.18 10.89 7.38
N ARG A 238 -14.83 11.27 8.48
CA ARG A 238 -15.58 12.52 8.59
C ARG A 238 -15.17 13.25 9.87
N ARG A 239 -15.29 14.58 9.86
CA ARG A 239 -15.14 15.38 11.09
C ARG A 239 -16.40 15.31 11.93
N ILE A 240 -16.22 15.19 13.24
CA ILE A 240 -17.30 15.35 14.21
C ILE A 240 -17.67 16.83 14.30
N ASP A 241 -16.66 17.69 14.49
CA ASP A 241 -16.78 19.15 14.49
C ASP A 241 -15.98 19.74 13.31
N LYS A 242 -16.70 20.30 12.34
CA LYS A 242 -16.11 20.88 11.11
C LYS A 242 -15.22 22.11 11.38
N SER A 243 -15.33 22.73 12.56
CA SER A 243 -14.49 23.88 12.94
C SER A 243 -13.11 23.46 13.46
N LYS A 244 -12.92 22.20 13.83
CA LYS A 244 -11.67 21.66 14.37
C LYS A 244 -10.85 20.95 13.29
N GLY A 245 -9.54 20.84 13.52
CA GLY A 245 -8.58 20.18 12.62
C GLY A 245 -8.78 18.66 12.48
N LEU A 246 -7.95 18.04 11.64
CA LEU A 246 -7.85 16.58 11.48
C LEU A 246 -7.03 15.99 12.63
N VAL A 247 -7.60 15.99 13.82
CA VAL A 247 -6.94 15.52 15.05
C VAL A 247 -7.65 14.30 15.60
N TRP A 248 -6.89 13.44 16.29
CA TRP A 248 -7.46 12.32 17.04
C TRP A 248 -8.58 12.78 17.98
N GLY A 249 -9.69 12.04 18.01
CA GLY A 249 -10.88 12.39 18.78
C GLY A 249 -11.84 13.38 18.11
N ASN A 250 -11.48 13.98 16.96
CA ASN A 250 -12.40 14.76 16.13
C ASN A 250 -12.82 14.04 14.83
N LEU A 251 -12.40 12.80 14.64
CA LEU A 251 -12.61 12.05 13.40
C LEU A 251 -13.34 10.74 13.67
N GLU A 252 -14.24 10.38 12.77
CA GLU A 252 -14.94 9.10 12.73
C GLU A 252 -14.80 8.44 11.35
N LEU A 253 -14.95 7.11 11.29
CA LEU A 253 -15.04 6.39 10.02
C LEU A 253 -16.41 6.60 9.38
N ILE A 254 -16.41 6.71 8.05
CA ILE A 254 -17.65 6.73 7.27
C ILE A 254 -18.16 5.30 7.06
N ARG A 255 -17.26 4.36 6.77
CA ARG A 255 -17.52 2.93 6.59
C ARG A 255 -16.51 2.11 7.42
N PRO A 256 -16.95 1.39 8.46
CA PRO A 256 -16.14 0.39 9.14
C PRO A 256 -16.43 -1.04 8.67
N PHE A 257 -15.47 -1.96 8.78
CA PHE A 257 -15.73 -3.40 8.67
C PHE A 257 -15.95 -4.06 10.03
N SER A 258 -15.11 -3.77 11.03
CA SER A 258 -15.29 -4.35 12.36
C SER A 258 -16.24 -3.51 13.21
N GLY A 259 -16.16 -2.19 13.08
CA GLY A 259 -16.92 -1.24 13.91
C GLY A 259 -16.35 -1.06 15.32
N ASP A 260 -15.19 -1.64 15.61
CA ASP A 260 -14.52 -1.46 16.90
C ASP A 260 -13.54 -0.27 16.89
N PRO A 261 -13.16 0.26 18.08
CA PRO A 261 -12.24 1.40 18.17
C PRO A 261 -10.85 1.17 17.56
N SER A 262 -10.39 -0.08 17.46
CA SER A 262 -9.06 -0.38 16.92
C SER A 262 -9.00 -0.19 15.40
N GLU A 263 -10.10 -0.46 14.67
CA GLU A 263 -10.18 -0.14 13.24
C GLU A 263 -10.17 1.38 13.01
N LEU A 264 -10.93 2.13 13.81
CA LEU A 264 -10.90 3.60 13.81
C LEU A 264 -9.47 4.10 14.06
N GLY A 265 -8.81 3.60 15.10
CA GLY A 265 -7.42 3.94 15.41
C GLY A 265 -6.45 3.61 14.28
N PHE A 266 -6.63 2.46 13.63
CA PHE A 266 -5.80 2.04 12.50
C PHE A 266 -5.90 3.02 11.33
N ILE A 267 -7.11 3.36 10.90
CA ILE A 267 -7.33 4.25 9.76
C ILE A 267 -6.99 5.71 10.11
N ILE A 268 -7.48 6.23 11.24
CA ILE A 268 -7.29 7.64 11.59
C ILE A 268 -5.83 7.98 11.86
N SER A 269 -5.03 7.04 12.38
CA SER A 269 -3.58 7.28 12.50
C SER A 269 -2.95 7.56 11.13
N HIS A 270 -3.44 6.96 10.04
CA HIS A 270 -2.98 7.31 8.71
C HIS A 270 -3.41 8.72 8.30
N VAL A 271 -4.65 9.13 8.60
CA VAL A 271 -5.15 10.48 8.29
C VAL A 271 -4.34 11.55 9.03
N THR A 272 -4.06 11.38 10.32
CA THR A 272 -3.29 12.37 11.12
C THR A 272 -1.81 12.40 10.75
N MET A 273 -1.22 11.27 10.34
CA MET A 273 0.11 11.29 9.72
C MET A 273 0.09 12.13 8.44
N VAL A 274 -0.84 11.84 7.52
CA VAL A 274 -0.89 12.49 6.20
C VAL A 274 -1.31 13.96 6.29
N SER A 275 -1.98 14.41 7.35
CA SER A 275 -2.26 15.84 7.55
C SER A 275 -1.01 16.71 7.71
N ASN A 276 0.16 16.10 7.97
CA ASN A 276 1.44 16.82 7.99
C ASN A 276 2.09 16.94 6.59
N SER A 277 1.52 16.31 5.56
CA SER A 277 2.17 16.18 4.25
C SER A 277 2.21 17.46 3.42
N GLY A 278 1.38 18.47 3.71
CA GLY A 278 1.43 19.77 3.01
C GLY A 278 2.77 20.50 3.20
N GLU A 279 3.24 20.58 4.45
CA GLU A 279 4.57 21.11 4.76
C GLU A 279 5.69 20.22 4.19
N LEU A 280 5.46 18.90 4.12
CA LEU A 280 6.43 17.99 3.53
C LEU A 280 6.59 18.22 2.03
N VAL A 281 5.50 18.41 1.29
CA VAL A 281 5.49 18.76 -0.14
C VAL A 281 6.22 20.09 -0.36
N LYS A 282 5.86 21.12 0.41
CA LYS A 282 6.47 22.45 0.32
C LYS A 282 7.98 22.41 0.50
N ASN A 283 8.46 21.75 1.55
CA ASN A 283 9.89 21.72 1.86
C ASN A 283 10.66 20.75 0.94
N THR A 284 10.01 19.73 0.38
CA THR A 284 10.56 18.90 -0.71
C THR A 284 10.84 19.76 -1.95
N MET A 285 9.86 20.57 -2.39
CA MET A 285 10.03 21.45 -3.55
C MET A 285 11.14 22.49 -3.34
N ARG A 286 11.20 23.10 -2.15
CA ARG A 286 12.28 24.03 -1.79
C ARG A 286 13.66 23.36 -1.77
N THR A 287 13.74 22.12 -1.31
CA THR A 287 15.00 21.35 -1.30
C THR A 287 15.48 21.09 -2.73
N LEU A 288 14.57 20.68 -3.62
CA LEU A 288 14.87 20.46 -5.05
C LEU A 288 15.36 21.75 -5.72
N GLU A 289 14.65 22.85 -5.52
CA GLU A 289 15.00 24.16 -6.09
C GLU A 289 16.36 24.66 -5.56
N ALA A 290 16.61 24.52 -4.26
CA ALA A 290 17.88 24.94 -3.65
C ALA A 290 19.06 24.10 -4.15
N ALA A 291 18.88 22.79 -4.33
CA ALA A 291 19.90 21.94 -4.92
C ALA A 291 20.18 22.32 -6.38
N ASP A 292 19.13 22.54 -7.19
CA ASP A 292 19.26 22.95 -8.60
C ASP A 292 20.01 24.29 -8.73
N LYS A 293 19.71 25.26 -7.86
CA LYS A 293 20.38 26.57 -7.79
C LYS A 293 21.72 26.55 -7.06
N GLN A 294 22.16 25.38 -6.57
CA GLN A 294 23.38 25.23 -5.76
C GLN A 294 23.41 26.15 -4.52
N ASN A 295 22.24 26.45 -3.94
CA ASN A 295 22.12 27.31 -2.76
C ASN A 295 22.17 26.46 -1.48
N ARG A 296 23.35 26.41 -0.87
CA ARG A 296 23.65 25.60 0.33
C ARG A 296 22.80 25.97 1.55
N GLU A 297 22.62 27.26 1.82
CA GLU A 297 21.87 27.74 2.99
C GLU A 297 20.40 27.35 2.89
N GLN A 298 19.77 27.62 1.74
CA GLN A 298 18.37 27.26 1.51
C GLN A 298 18.16 25.75 1.47
N PHE A 299 19.12 24.99 0.94
CA PHE A 299 19.09 23.54 0.94
C PHE A 299 19.08 22.98 2.38
N ASN A 300 19.97 23.49 3.23
CA ASN A 300 20.07 23.05 4.62
C ASN A 300 18.82 23.42 5.43
N ASP A 301 18.27 24.63 5.25
CA ASP A 301 17.00 25.05 5.87
C ASP A 301 15.82 24.17 5.43
N ALA A 302 15.65 23.98 4.12
CA ALA A 302 14.55 23.20 3.56
C ALA A 302 14.64 21.71 3.96
N LEU A 303 15.82 21.11 3.89
CA LEU A 303 16.02 19.71 4.25
C LEU A 303 15.84 19.48 5.76
N SER A 304 16.25 20.43 6.61
CA SER A 304 15.98 20.39 8.05
C SER A 304 14.46 20.46 8.35
N LYS A 305 13.71 21.22 7.54
CA LYS A 305 12.23 21.22 7.62
C LYS A 305 11.60 19.91 7.14
N VAL A 306 12.20 19.25 6.16
CA VAL A 306 11.82 17.87 5.79
C VAL A 306 12.05 16.91 6.97
N VAL A 307 13.21 16.99 7.64
CA VAL A 307 13.52 16.17 8.84
C VAL A 307 12.45 16.37 9.92
N SER A 308 12.24 17.61 10.36
CA SER A 308 11.28 17.92 11.43
C SER A 308 9.82 17.60 11.06
N THR A 309 9.46 17.65 9.78
CA THR A 309 8.13 17.21 9.33
C THR A 309 7.98 15.69 9.42
N TYR A 310 9.00 14.93 9.02
CA TYR A 310 8.97 13.47 9.23
C TYR A 310 9.06 13.06 10.71
N GLU A 311 9.69 13.86 11.58
CA GLU A 311 9.63 13.62 13.03
C GLU A 311 8.19 13.67 13.53
N LYS A 312 7.40 14.68 13.12
CA LYS A 312 5.97 14.77 13.43
C LYS A 312 5.19 13.57 12.89
N ILE A 313 5.44 13.17 11.64
CA ILE A 313 4.81 11.99 11.05
C ILE A 313 5.16 10.72 11.83
N ASN A 314 6.42 10.54 12.23
CA ASN A 314 6.86 9.39 13.04
C ASN A 314 6.26 9.40 14.44
N MET A 315 6.05 10.57 15.06
CA MET A 315 5.34 10.69 16.34
C MET A 315 3.87 10.29 16.19
N GLU A 316 3.17 10.77 15.16
CA GLU A 316 1.79 10.34 14.87
C GLU A 316 1.72 8.84 14.58
N MET A 317 2.67 8.29 13.83
CA MET A 317 2.75 6.85 13.58
C MET A 317 2.86 6.04 14.89
N ASP A 318 3.62 6.53 15.87
CA ASP A 318 3.85 5.84 17.15
C ASP A 318 2.57 5.72 17.99
N THR A 319 1.65 6.68 17.87
CA THR A 319 0.35 6.63 18.56
C THR A 319 -0.54 5.45 18.15
N MET A 320 -0.23 4.76 17.05
CA MET A 320 -0.92 3.54 16.63
C MET A 320 -0.99 2.50 17.75
N TRP A 321 0.07 2.36 18.56
CA TRP A 321 0.10 1.41 19.69
C TRP A 321 -1.00 1.68 20.73
N GLU A 322 -1.39 2.95 20.87
CA GLU A 322 -2.41 3.39 21.83
C GLU A 322 -3.81 3.39 21.20
N ARG A 323 -3.88 3.73 19.90
CA ARG A 323 -5.14 3.94 19.18
C ARG A 323 -5.72 2.64 18.59
N SER A 324 -4.88 1.64 18.29
CA SER A 324 -5.29 0.38 17.66
C SER A 324 -4.62 -0.82 18.31
N LEU A 325 -5.38 -1.73 18.92
CA LEU A 325 -4.80 -2.88 19.62
C LEU A 325 -4.29 -3.95 18.63
N PRO A 326 -3.07 -4.49 18.81
CA PRO A 326 -2.55 -5.54 17.92
C PRO A 326 -3.46 -6.75 17.75
N ALA A 327 -4.11 -7.19 18.83
CA ALA A 327 -5.01 -8.35 18.81
C ALA A 327 -6.29 -8.13 17.97
N ASP A 328 -6.68 -6.88 17.78
CA ASP A 328 -7.91 -6.52 17.07
C ASP A 328 -7.71 -6.42 15.57
N TYR A 329 -6.48 -6.28 15.09
CA TYR A 329 -6.18 -6.13 13.66
C TYR A 329 -6.80 -7.24 12.80
N LEU A 330 -6.79 -8.47 13.30
CA LEU A 330 -7.36 -9.62 12.60
C LEU A 330 -8.88 -9.53 12.39
N LYS A 331 -9.60 -8.70 13.16
CA LYS A 331 -11.06 -8.53 13.04
C LYS A 331 -11.47 -7.85 11.74
N PHE A 332 -10.62 -6.98 11.19
CA PHE A 332 -10.87 -6.29 9.92
C PHE A 332 -9.87 -6.66 8.82
N ARG A 333 -8.72 -7.26 9.16
CA ARG A 333 -7.69 -7.68 8.20
C ARG A 333 -8.23 -8.49 7.03
N THR A 334 -9.20 -9.38 7.26
CA THR A 334 -9.78 -10.23 6.21
C THR A 334 -10.34 -9.39 5.08
N PHE A 335 -11.05 -8.30 5.40
CA PHE A 335 -11.80 -7.47 4.46
C PHE A 335 -10.95 -6.45 3.72
N ILE A 336 -9.65 -6.35 4.01
CA ILE A 336 -8.71 -5.50 3.29
C ILE A 336 -7.72 -6.31 2.43
N MET A 337 -7.90 -7.63 2.36
CA MET A 337 -7.12 -8.49 1.47
C MET A 337 -7.54 -8.35 0.01
N GLY A 338 -6.57 -8.50 -0.89
CA GLY A 338 -6.84 -8.51 -2.33
C GLY A 338 -7.34 -9.84 -2.86
N THR A 339 -7.50 -9.88 -4.17
CA THR A 339 -7.70 -11.09 -4.98
C THR A 339 -6.43 -11.52 -5.74
N LYS A 340 -5.39 -10.67 -5.79
CA LYS A 340 -4.09 -10.95 -6.41
C LYS A 340 -3.09 -11.50 -5.39
N ASN A 341 -2.38 -12.57 -5.76
CA ASN A 341 -1.36 -13.22 -4.92
C ASN A 341 -1.91 -13.64 -3.55
N GLN A 342 -3.16 -14.11 -3.53
CA GLN A 342 -3.87 -14.51 -2.33
C GLN A 342 -4.42 -15.94 -2.49
N PRO A 343 -4.16 -16.85 -1.54
CA PRO A 343 -4.64 -18.23 -1.61
C PRO A 343 -6.17 -18.37 -1.71
N MET A 344 -6.90 -17.37 -1.23
CA MET A 344 -8.38 -17.33 -1.25
C MET A 344 -8.97 -17.19 -2.66
N PHE A 345 -8.17 -16.71 -3.62
CA PHE A 345 -8.59 -16.42 -4.99
C PHE A 345 -7.59 -16.99 -6.01
N PRO A 346 -7.39 -18.32 -6.04
CA PRO A 346 -6.35 -18.94 -6.88
C PRO A 346 -6.57 -18.70 -8.38
N ASN A 347 -7.82 -18.44 -8.79
CA ASN A 347 -8.21 -18.22 -10.18
C ASN A 347 -8.70 -16.78 -10.44
N GLY A 348 -8.45 -15.85 -9.51
CA GLY A 348 -8.98 -14.48 -9.59
C GLY A 348 -10.50 -14.42 -9.36
N VAL A 349 -11.11 -13.32 -9.78
CA VAL A 349 -12.55 -13.06 -9.63
C VAL A 349 -13.16 -12.64 -10.97
N ILE A 350 -14.27 -13.25 -11.36
CA ILE A 350 -15.07 -12.83 -12.51
C ILE A 350 -15.90 -11.61 -12.13
N TYR A 351 -15.80 -10.53 -12.91
CA TYR A 351 -16.61 -9.33 -12.75
C TYR A 351 -17.78 -9.43 -13.72
N GLU A 352 -18.92 -9.92 -13.22
CA GLU A 352 -20.08 -10.23 -14.05
C GLU A 352 -20.58 -8.97 -14.79
N GLY A 353 -20.84 -9.08 -16.09
CA GLY A 353 -21.25 -7.96 -16.93
C GLY A 353 -20.13 -6.99 -17.33
N VAL A 354 -18.89 -7.24 -16.90
CA VAL A 354 -17.70 -6.47 -17.28
C VAL A 354 -16.76 -7.30 -18.15
N SER A 355 -16.36 -8.49 -17.69
CA SER A 355 -15.39 -9.35 -18.35
C SER A 355 -15.61 -10.82 -17.99
N ASP A 356 -15.50 -11.70 -18.98
CA ASP A 356 -15.48 -13.16 -18.79
C ASP A 356 -14.11 -13.68 -18.30
N GLU A 357 -13.07 -12.86 -18.42
CA GLU A 357 -11.73 -13.16 -17.88
C GLU A 357 -11.62 -12.73 -16.41
N PRO A 358 -11.03 -13.57 -15.53
CA PRO A 358 -10.83 -13.21 -14.13
C PRO A 358 -9.89 -12.03 -13.93
N MET A 359 -10.26 -11.15 -13.00
CA MET A 359 -9.49 -9.99 -12.59
C MET A 359 -8.75 -10.24 -11.28
N PHE A 360 -7.57 -9.63 -11.15
CA PHE A 360 -6.67 -9.79 -10.01
C PHE A 360 -6.27 -8.41 -9.47
N HIS A 361 -6.71 -8.09 -8.26
CA HIS A 361 -6.39 -6.83 -7.61
C HIS A 361 -5.70 -7.07 -6.26
N ARG A 362 -4.63 -6.31 -6.00
CA ARG A 362 -4.07 -6.21 -4.65
C ARG A 362 -5.10 -5.55 -3.73
N GLY A 363 -5.08 -5.97 -2.47
CA GLY A 363 -5.85 -5.32 -1.43
C GLY A 363 -5.16 -4.06 -0.94
N GLU A 364 -5.77 -3.46 0.07
CA GLU A 364 -5.23 -2.27 0.72
C GLU A 364 -3.84 -2.56 1.29
N SER A 365 -2.95 -1.60 1.11
CA SER A 365 -1.65 -1.61 1.72
C SER A 365 -1.15 -0.20 1.95
N GLY A 366 -0.54 0.03 3.11
CA GLY A 366 0.25 1.24 3.35
C GLY A 366 1.36 1.47 2.31
N ALA A 367 1.76 0.46 1.51
CA ALA A 367 2.67 0.67 0.37
C ALA A 367 2.09 1.58 -0.73
N ASN A 368 0.78 1.82 -0.73
CA ASN A 368 0.10 2.77 -1.59
C ASN A 368 0.16 4.22 -1.07
N ASP A 369 0.74 4.48 0.10
CA ASP A 369 0.98 5.84 0.57
C ASP A 369 1.89 6.62 -0.38
N SER A 370 1.91 7.95 -0.23
CA SER A 370 2.74 8.87 -1.04
C SER A 370 3.82 9.61 -0.23
N MET A 371 3.76 9.59 1.10
CA MET A 371 4.71 10.32 1.95
C MET A 371 6.09 9.65 1.98
N VAL A 372 6.14 8.33 2.17
CA VAL A 372 7.40 7.59 2.21
C VAL A 372 8.06 7.54 0.83
N PRO A 373 7.33 7.23 -0.27
CA PRO A 373 7.90 7.29 -1.61
C PRO A 373 8.44 8.67 -2.00
N MET A 374 7.83 9.77 -1.54
CA MET A 374 8.37 11.12 -1.80
C MET A 374 9.74 11.29 -1.15
N GLY A 375 9.90 10.84 0.10
CA GLY A 375 11.19 10.84 0.79
C GLY A 375 12.21 9.91 0.13
N ASP A 376 11.78 8.72 -0.29
CA ASP A 376 12.63 7.80 -1.05
C ASP A 376 13.14 8.44 -2.34
N ASN A 377 12.28 9.18 -3.05
CA ASN A 377 12.62 9.83 -4.31
C ASN A 377 13.51 11.06 -4.11
N LEU A 378 13.17 11.94 -3.16
CA LEU A 378 13.96 13.13 -2.83
C LEU A 378 15.38 12.76 -2.38
N LEU A 379 15.50 11.74 -1.51
CA LEU A 379 16.77 11.27 -0.97
C LEU A 379 17.47 10.25 -1.89
N GLN A 380 16.94 10.03 -3.10
CA GLN A 380 17.47 9.09 -4.10
C GLN A 380 17.69 7.66 -3.57
N LEU A 381 16.83 7.22 -2.64
CA LEU A 381 16.80 5.84 -2.14
C LEU A 381 16.21 4.88 -3.17
N THR A 382 15.24 5.34 -3.98
CA THR A 382 14.61 4.53 -5.03
C THR A 382 15.62 4.00 -6.05
N GLU A 383 16.64 4.78 -6.40
CA GLU A 383 17.69 4.40 -7.35
C GLU A 383 18.63 3.32 -6.79
N SER A 384 18.77 3.29 -5.46
CA SER A 384 19.58 2.32 -4.73
C SER A 384 18.85 0.99 -4.49
N MET A 385 17.55 0.90 -4.84
CA MET A 385 16.77 -0.32 -4.66
C MET A 385 17.22 -1.40 -5.66
N PRO A 386 17.46 -2.64 -5.20
CA PRO A 386 17.88 -3.73 -6.09
C PRO A 386 16.80 -4.04 -7.12
N SER A 387 17.19 -4.37 -8.35
CA SER A 387 16.25 -4.89 -9.36
C SER A 387 15.93 -6.36 -9.07
N ASN A 388 14.82 -6.63 -8.37
CA ASN A 388 14.36 -7.96 -8.02
C ASN A 388 12.80 -8.05 -8.03
N PRO A 389 12.18 -9.24 -7.82
CA PRO A 389 10.72 -9.38 -7.81
C PRO A 389 10.01 -8.48 -6.80
N LEU A 390 10.65 -8.16 -5.68
CA LEU A 390 10.10 -7.21 -4.70
C LEU A 390 10.01 -5.80 -5.33
N THR A 391 11.05 -5.34 -6.02
CA THR A 391 10.96 -4.04 -6.72
C THR A 391 9.89 -4.03 -7.82
N ALA A 392 9.54 -5.18 -8.42
CA ALA A 392 8.39 -5.29 -9.31
C ALA A 392 7.04 -5.17 -8.57
N VAL A 393 6.90 -5.80 -7.39
CA VAL A 393 5.74 -5.61 -6.50
C VAL A 393 5.60 -4.14 -6.08
N LEU A 394 6.72 -3.43 -5.86
CA LEU A 394 6.69 -2.00 -5.49
C LEU A 394 6.05 -1.19 -6.61
N LYS A 395 6.49 -1.44 -7.84
CA LYS A 395 5.99 -0.80 -9.06
C LYS A 395 4.49 -1.07 -9.24
N ASP A 396 4.04 -2.29 -8.99
CA ASP A 396 2.62 -2.63 -9.03
C ASP A 396 1.82 -1.87 -7.96
N PHE A 397 2.31 -1.74 -6.72
CA PHE A 397 1.66 -0.89 -5.70
C PHE A 397 1.57 0.58 -6.11
N ARG A 398 2.49 1.10 -6.93
CA ARG A 398 2.41 2.49 -7.43
C ARG A 398 1.15 2.71 -8.28
N THR A 399 0.69 1.67 -8.97
CA THR A 399 -0.49 1.72 -9.86
C THR A 399 -1.84 1.89 -9.15
N TYR A 400 -1.85 1.86 -7.82
CA TYR A 400 -3.05 2.07 -7.00
C TYR A 400 -3.15 3.50 -6.45
N ARG A 401 -2.11 4.33 -6.61
CA ARG A 401 -2.15 5.71 -6.14
C ARG A 401 -3.07 6.57 -7.00
N PRO A 402 -3.66 7.64 -6.45
CA PRO A 402 -4.27 8.68 -7.25
C PRO A 402 -3.31 9.16 -8.35
N HIS A 403 -3.83 9.35 -9.57
CA HIS A 403 -2.99 9.65 -10.74
C HIS A 403 -2.09 10.86 -10.53
N ASN A 404 -2.64 11.93 -9.95
CA ASN A 404 -1.89 13.15 -9.65
C ASN A 404 -0.72 12.90 -8.68
N HIS A 405 -0.91 12.06 -7.65
CA HIS A 405 0.16 11.71 -6.72
C HIS A 405 1.26 10.91 -7.40
N ALA A 406 0.89 9.98 -8.28
CA ALA A 406 1.86 9.20 -9.04
C ALA A 406 2.74 10.10 -9.92
N GLU A 407 2.14 11.01 -10.68
CA GLU A 407 2.86 11.97 -11.52
C GLU A 407 3.76 12.90 -10.70
N PHE A 408 3.29 13.36 -9.53
CA PHE A 408 4.12 14.16 -8.62
C PHE A 408 5.34 13.39 -8.11
N LEU A 409 5.17 12.13 -7.72
CA LEU A 409 6.28 11.31 -7.23
C LEU A 409 7.31 11.03 -8.33
N GLU A 410 6.86 10.82 -9.57
CA GLU A 410 7.73 10.70 -10.75
C GLU A 410 8.49 12.00 -11.02
N TYR A 411 7.82 13.15 -10.88
CA TYR A 411 8.45 14.47 -10.96
C TYR A 411 9.53 14.65 -9.89
N VAL A 412 9.24 14.34 -8.62
CA VAL A 412 10.22 14.43 -7.53
C VAL A 412 11.42 13.52 -7.79
N GLU A 413 11.20 12.28 -8.24
CA GLU A 413 12.28 11.35 -8.59
C GLU A 413 13.18 11.92 -9.69
N ALA A 414 12.58 12.42 -10.78
CA ALA A 414 13.32 12.97 -11.90
C ALA A 414 14.09 14.25 -11.54
N LYS A 415 13.46 15.15 -10.76
CA LYS A 415 14.10 16.39 -10.31
C LYS A 415 15.20 16.16 -9.29
N ALA A 416 15.02 15.23 -8.34
CA ALA A 416 16.06 14.90 -7.37
C ALA A 416 17.33 14.39 -8.05
N ARG A 417 17.14 13.53 -9.07
CA ARG A 417 18.20 13.04 -9.95
C ARG A 417 18.87 14.16 -10.73
N GLN A 418 18.08 15.03 -11.37
CA GLN A 418 18.58 16.16 -12.16
C GLN A 418 19.42 17.12 -11.30
N ALA A 419 18.94 17.45 -10.11
CA ALA A 419 19.62 18.36 -9.18
C ALA A 419 20.74 17.68 -8.37
N HIS A 420 20.97 16.37 -8.58
CA HIS A 420 21.95 15.57 -7.86
C HIS A 420 21.86 15.72 -6.34
N VAL A 421 20.66 15.68 -5.77
CA VAL A 421 20.37 16.06 -4.36
C VAL A 421 21.32 15.41 -3.35
N ARG A 422 21.53 14.08 -3.44
CA ARG A 422 22.44 13.37 -2.52
C ARG A 422 23.89 13.85 -2.70
N GLN A 423 24.36 13.96 -3.94
CA GLN A 423 25.72 14.40 -4.22
C GLN A 423 25.93 15.84 -3.73
N PHE A 424 24.97 16.73 -3.94
CA PHE A 424 25.02 18.09 -3.45
C PHE A 424 25.12 18.11 -1.92
N ALA A 425 24.33 17.31 -1.21
CA ALA A 425 24.46 17.17 0.25
C ALA A 425 25.85 16.67 0.67
N GLU A 426 26.40 15.65 0.00
CA GLU A 426 27.69 15.01 0.31
C GLU A 426 28.92 15.93 0.06
N GLN A 427 28.77 17.08 -0.60
CA GLN A 427 29.85 18.06 -0.80
C GLN A 427 30.21 18.87 0.45
N ASP A 428 29.37 18.86 1.49
CA ASP A 428 29.60 19.56 2.76
C ASP A 428 29.21 18.67 3.94
N SER A 429 30.10 18.48 4.91
CA SER A 429 29.87 17.56 6.04
C SER A 429 28.62 17.89 6.86
N ASN A 430 28.28 19.17 7.03
CA ASN A 430 27.10 19.57 7.81
C ASN A 430 25.80 19.32 7.03
N SER A 431 25.80 19.57 5.72
CA SER A 431 24.69 19.23 4.81
C SER A 431 24.47 17.72 4.74
N ALA A 432 25.55 16.95 4.65
CA ALA A 432 25.53 15.50 4.68
C ALA A 432 24.98 14.96 6.01
N ALA A 433 25.25 15.62 7.14
CA ALA A 433 24.65 15.28 8.43
C ALA A 433 23.13 15.50 8.44
N ILE A 434 22.63 16.59 7.87
CA ILE A 434 21.17 16.86 7.74
C ILE A 434 20.53 15.82 6.79
N PHE A 435 21.18 15.51 5.67
CA PHE A 435 20.74 14.46 4.75
C PHE A 435 20.67 13.09 5.45
N LEU A 436 21.70 12.74 6.23
CA LEU A 436 21.72 11.50 7.01
C LEU A 436 20.56 11.47 8.03
N ALA A 437 20.24 12.60 8.66
CA ALA A 437 19.07 12.71 9.53
C ALA A 437 17.75 12.51 8.78
N ALA A 438 17.61 13.03 7.57
CA ALA A 438 16.43 12.82 6.74
C ALA A 438 16.27 11.33 6.35
N VAL A 439 17.37 10.66 5.99
CA VAL A 439 17.39 9.21 5.74
C VAL A 439 17.03 8.42 7.01
N ASP A 440 17.51 8.85 8.20
CA ASP A 440 17.15 8.23 9.48
C ASP A 440 15.66 8.35 9.79
N GLN A 441 14.98 9.42 9.37
CA GLN A 441 13.53 9.53 9.55
C GLN A 441 12.75 8.54 8.67
N ILE A 442 13.21 8.27 7.46
CA ILE A 442 12.65 7.20 6.61
C ILE A 442 12.94 5.82 7.23
N ARG A 443 14.15 5.61 7.75
CA ARG A 443 14.49 4.40 8.51
C ARG A 443 13.59 4.25 9.74
N ASN A 444 13.29 5.33 10.45
CA ASN A 444 12.42 5.32 11.63
C ASN A 444 11.03 4.83 11.29
N PHE A 445 10.44 5.37 10.23
CA PHE A 445 9.13 4.98 9.74
C PHE A 445 9.12 3.49 9.36
N ARG A 446 10.07 3.06 8.53
CA ARG A 446 10.16 1.68 8.05
C ARG A 446 10.43 0.68 9.16
N ASN A 447 11.28 1.01 10.12
CA ASN A 447 11.55 0.17 11.27
C ASN A 447 10.32 0.01 12.15
N ARG A 448 9.59 1.11 12.40
CA ARG A 448 8.34 1.06 13.16
C ARG A 448 7.28 0.25 12.43
N HIS A 449 7.16 0.40 11.11
CA HIS A 449 6.27 -0.44 10.29
C HIS A 449 6.65 -1.92 10.38
N TRP A 450 7.95 -2.24 10.39
CA TRP A 450 8.41 -3.61 10.60
C TRP A 450 8.05 -4.13 11.99
N SER A 451 8.19 -3.32 13.04
CA SER A 451 7.71 -3.65 14.38
C SER A 451 6.20 -3.89 14.42
N PHE A 452 5.39 -3.03 13.79
CA PHE A 452 3.95 -3.26 13.67
C PHE A 452 3.65 -4.58 12.95
N THR A 453 4.35 -4.88 11.86
CA THR A 453 4.15 -6.15 11.13
C THR A 453 4.42 -7.36 12.02
N LYS A 454 5.48 -7.30 12.83
CA LYS A 454 5.79 -8.36 13.80
C LYS A 454 4.68 -8.50 14.84
N GLU A 455 4.24 -7.39 15.41
CA GLU A 455 3.29 -7.35 16.53
C GLU A 455 1.84 -7.63 16.11
N TYR A 456 1.35 -7.01 15.03
CA TYR A 456 -0.05 -7.07 14.59
C TYR A 456 -0.34 -8.26 13.68
N ILE A 457 0.69 -8.85 13.04
CA ILE A 457 0.49 -9.92 12.04
C ILE A 457 1.23 -11.19 12.43
N ILE A 458 2.56 -11.16 12.49
CA ILE A 458 3.39 -12.38 12.64
C ILE A 458 3.12 -13.10 13.96
N LYS A 459 2.81 -12.38 15.04
CA LYS A 459 2.44 -12.97 16.33
C LYS A 459 1.11 -13.72 16.30
N TYR A 460 0.18 -13.33 15.44
CA TYR A 460 -1.20 -13.84 15.45
C TYR A 460 -1.52 -14.80 14.30
N THR A 461 -0.77 -14.76 13.20
CA THR A 461 -1.02 -15.63 12.05
C THR A 461 0.27 -16.02 11.34
N LYS A 462 0.26 -17.23 10.74
CA LYS A 462 1.32 -17.74 9.87
C LYS A 462 0.98 -17.62 8.38
N HIS A 463 -0.12 -16.92 8.04
CA HIS A 463 -0.47 -16.62 6.65
C HIS A 463 0.72 -15.96 5.93
N PRO A 464 1.17 -16.46 4.77
CA PRO A 464 2.49 -16.11 4.23
C PRO A 464 2.56 -14.71 3.58
N VAL A 465 1.41 -14.11 3.27
CA VAL A 465 1.33 -12.85 2.50
C VAL A 465 0.55 -11.76 3.23
N ALA A 466 0.92 -10.51 2.97
CA ALA A 466 0.22 -9.33 3.47
C ALA A 466 -1.10 -9.12 2.70
N THR A 467 -1.92 -8.17 3.12
CA THR A 467 -3.21 -7.82 2.51
C THR A 467 -3.09 -7.49 1.02
N GLY A 468 -2.07 -6.69 0.67
CA GLY A 468 -1.69 -6.37 -0.71
C GLY A 468 -1.02 -7.51 -1.50
N GLY A 469 -0.86 -8.70 -0.91
CA GLY A 469 -0.28 -9.87 -1.58
C GLY A 469 1.25 -9.81 -1.74
N SER A 470 1.95 -9.11 -0.85
CA SER A 470 3.43 -9.13 -0.76
C SER A 470 3.90 -10.14 0.29
N PRO A 471 5.07 -10.76 0.17
CA PRO A 471 5.58 -11.66 1.19
C PRO A 471 5.95 -10.90 2.47
N ILE A 472 5.38 -11.32 3.61
CA ILE A 472 5.43 -10.57 4.88
C ILE A 472 6.85 -10.40 5.42
N VAL A 473 7.68 -11.44 5.31
CA VAL A 473 9.01 -11.48 5.96
C VAL A 473 10.10 -10.83 5.12
N THR A 474 9.94 -10.72 3.80
CA THR A 474 11.01 -10.26 2.90
C THR A 474 10.75 -8.88 2.33
N TRP A 475 9.48 -8.46 2.23
CA TRP A 475 9.09 -7.18 1.64
C TRP A 475 9.66 -5.96 2.37
N LEU A 476 9.19 -5.70 3.60
CA LEU A 476 9.58 -4.52 4.37
C LEU A 476 11.08 -4.54 4.72
N PRO A 477 11.67 -5.69 5.11
CA PRO A 477 13.09 -5.74 5.40
C PRO A 477 13.99 -5.41 4.21
N ASN A 478 13.62 -5.80 2.97
CA ASN A 478 14.37 -5.42 1.77
C ASN A 478 14.47 -3.88 1.62
N GLN A 479 13.35 -3.19 1.82
CA GLN A 479 13.32 -1.73 1.74
C GLN A 479 14.12 -1.10 2.88
N LEU A 480 13.95 -1.58 4.12
CA LEU A 480 14.67 -1.07 5.29
C LEU A 480 16.19 -1.29 5.17
N ALA A 481 16.64 -2.44 4.65
CA ALA A 481 18.05 -2.72 4.40
C ALA A 481 18.68 -1.72 3.41
N THR A 482 17.93 -1.30 2.38
CA THR A 482 18.41 -0.28 1.43
C THR A 482 18.61 1.08 2.11
N VAL A 483 17.71 1.47 3.02
CA VAL A 483 17.84 2.70 3.79
C VAL A 483 19.05 2.63 4.73
N LEU A 484 19.20 1.53 5.48
CA LEU A 484 20.33 1.33 6.39
C LEU A 484 21.68 1.38 5.65
N ARG A 485 21.77 0.74 4.47
CA ARG A 485 22.96 0.81 3.62
C ARG A 485 23.26 2.25 3.19
N THR A 486 22.24 2.99 2.77
CA THR A 486 22.41 4.40 2.38
C THR A 486 22.93 5.24 3.55
N MET A 487 22.42 5.02 4.77
CA MET A 487 22.94 5.68 5.97
C MET A 487 24.43 5.38 6.20
N GLN A 488 24.85 4.13 6.05
CA GLN A 488 26.25 3.72 6.18
C GLN A 488 27.14 4.39 5.12
N GLU A 489 26.69 4.40 3.86
CA GLU A 489 27.42 5.01 2.74
C GLU A 489 27.58 6.52 2.92
N VAL A 490 26.53 7.24 3.32
CA VAL A 490 26.59 8.69 3.58
C VAL A 490 27.46 8.96 4.79
N GLY A 491 27.25 8.23 5.89
CA GLY A 491 28.03 8.38 7.11
C GLY A 491 29.53 8.19 6.90
N ALA A 492 29.93 7.24 6.05
CA ALA A 492 31.33 6.98 5.73
C ALA A 492 32.02 8.11 4.92
N LYS A 493 31.25 8.99 4.26
CA LYS A 493 31.77 10.13 3.49
C LYS A 493 31.90 11.41 4.30
N ILE A 494 31.33 11.48 5.50
CA ILE A 494 31.34 12.68 6.33
C ILE A 494 32.71 12.85 6.99
N ASP A 495 33.39 13.97 6.72
CA ASP A 495 34.61 14.34 7.44
C ASP A 495 34.25 14.94 8.80
N ALA A 496 34.55 14.19 9.87
CA ALA A 496 34.28 14.57 11.25
C ALA A 496 34.99 15.86 11.69
N ASN A 497 36.07 16.27 11.03
CA ASN A 497 36.78 17.51 11.37
C ASN A 497 36.04 18.76 10.89
N GLN A 498 35.16 18.62 9.89
CA GLN A 498 34.39 19.72 9.30
C GLN A 498 32.98 19.87 9.92
N LEU A 499 32.61 18.97 10.83
CA LEU A 499 31.31 19.02 11.49
C LEU A 499 31.27 20.09 12.58
N LEU A 500 30.14 20.79 12.64
CA LEU A 500 29.74 21.57 13.82
C LEU A 500 29.58 20.64 15.04
N PRO A 501 29.83 21.11 16.28
CA PRO A 501 29.77 20.29 17.48
C PRO A 501 28.49 19.47 17.62
N GLU A 502 27.33 20.08 17.36
CA GLU A 502 26.01 19.44 17.41
C GLU A 502 25.86 18.31 16.37
N ASN A 503 26.47 18.46 15.20
CA ASN A 503 26.39 17.46 14.14
C ASN A 503 27.33 16.27 14.37
N LYS A 504 28.43 16.45 15.13
CA LYS A 504 29.32 15.34 15.50
C LYS A 504 28.58 14.25 16.26
N SER A 505 27.89 14.64 17.34
CA SER A 505 27.11 13.71 18.16
C SER A 505 25.97 13.08 17.35
N LEU A 506 25.29 13.86 16.51
CA LEU A 506 24.24 13.35 15.63
C LEU A 506 24.76 12.25 14.71
N VAL A 507 25.81 12.53 13.92
CA VAL A 507 26.38 11.58 12.95
C VAL A 507 26.87 10.31 13.64
N GLU A 508 27.53 10.42 14.78
CA GLU A 508 27.98 9.26 15.56
C GLU A 508 26.81 8.36 16.00
N VAL A 509 25.71 8.96 16.49
CA VAL A 509 24.52 8.21 16.91
C VAL A 509 23.86 7.52 15.72
N LEU A 510 23.68 8.24 14.62
CA LEU A 510 22.98 7.72 13.43
C LEU A 510 23.75 6.59 12.75
N THR A 511 25.07 6.72 12.61
CA THR A 511 25.92 5.68 12.01
C THR A 511 25.97 4.41 12.84
N LYS A 512 26.21 4.52 14.16
CA LYS A 512 26.17 3.36 15.07
C LYS A 512 24.81 2.67 15.08
N ARG A 513 23.73 3.44 15.02
CA ARG A 513 22.37 2.90 14.94
C ARG A 513 22.15 2.12 13.66
N ALA A 514 22.55 2.66 12.50
CA ALA A 514 22.41 1.99 11.22
C ALA A 514 23.13 0.63 11.22
N ASP A 515 24.36 0.59 11.70
CA ASP A 515 25.16 -0.64 11.82
C ASP A 515 24.53 -1.69 12.74
N ALA A 516 24.09 -1.25 13.92
CA ALA A 516 23.44 -2.14 14.88
C ALA A 516 22.14 -2.71 14.33
N GLN A 517 21.31 -1.85 13.73
CA GLN A 517 20.00 -2.24 13.22
C GLN A 517 20.10 -3.12 11.99
N ALA A 518 21.08 -2.92 11.11
CA ALA A 518 21.32 -3.81 9.96
C ALA A 518 21.60 -5.25 10.42
N ARG A 519 22.48 -5.41 11.42
CA ARG A 519 22.79 -6.73 12.00
C ARG A 519 21.58 -7.39 12.65
N ILE A 520 20.74 -6.61 13.34
CA ILE A 520 19.51 -7.10 13.96
C ILE A 520 18.54 -7.57 12.88
N LEU A 521 18.30 -6.73 11.87
CA LEU A 521 17.38 -7.03 10.77
C LEU A 521 17.77 -8.32 10.04
N ASP A 522 19.05 -8.50 9.72
CA ASP A 522 19.54 -9.71 9.05
C ASP A 522 19.26 -10.97 9.87
N ARG A 523 19.52 -10.93 11.18
CA ARG A 523 19.26 -12.04 12.10
C ARG A 523 17.76 -12.33 12.23
N GLU A 524 16.94 -11.30 12.39
CA GLU A 524 15.48 -11.43 12.50
C GLU A 524 14.88 -12.06 11.23
N VAL A 525 15.27 -11.57 10.05
CA VAL A 525 14.78 -12.09 8.77
C VAL A 525 15.22 -13.54 8.56
N ALA A 526 16.48 -13.86 8.88
CA ALA A 526 16.98 -15.24 8.78
C ALA A 526 16.18 -16.20 9.67
N GLN A 527 15.86 -15.79 10.90
CA GLN A 527 15.03 -16.58 11.80
C GLN A 527 13.60 -16.74 11.26
N LEU A 528 12.93 -15.64 10.91
CA LEU A 528 11.54 -15.68 10.48
C LEU A 528 11.32 -16.47 9.18
N ARG A 529 12.31 -16.51 8.28
CA ARG A 529 12.27 -17.37 7.08
C ARG A 529 12.24 -18.87 7.39
N THR A 530 12.72 -19.29 8.57
CA THR A 530 12.61 -20.69 9.01
C THR A 530 11.21 -21.00 9.56
N GLU A 531 10.53 -20.00 10.12
CA GLU A 531 9.21 -20.13 10.76
C GLU A 531 8.05 -19.98 9.78
N ILE A 532 8.15 -19.02 8.84
CA ILE A 532 7.12 -18.72 7.86
C ILE A 532 7.64 -19.14 6.48
N LYS A 533 7.04 -20.20 5.93
CA LYS A 533 7.41 -20.77 4.64
C LYS A 533 6.87 -19.91 3.48
N ASP A 534 7.26 -20.27 2.26
CA ASP A 534 6.70 -19.75 1.00
C ASP A 534 6.89 -18.25 0.73
N GLN A 535 7.86 -17.62 1.42
CA GLN A 535 8.19 -16.20 1.27
C GLN A 535 8.83 -15.84 -0.09
N ASP A 536 9.24 -16.83 -0.88
CA ASP A 536 9.83 -16.64 -2.20
C ASP A 536 8.88 -17.03 -3.35
N LYS A 537 7.61 -17.38 -3.06
CA LYS A 537 6.61 -17.83 -4.05
C LYS A 537 5.73 -16.70 -4.61
N VAL A 538 6.01 -15.44 -4.29
CA VAL A 538 5.12 -14.28 -4.53
C VAL A 538 5.43 -13.53 -5.81
#